data_AF-A0A7Y4QRA9-F1
#
_entry.id   AF-A0A7Y4QRA9-F1
#
_cell.length_a   1.000
_cell.length_b   1.000
_cell.length_c   1.000
_cell.angle_alpha   90.00
_cell.angle_beta   90.00
_cell.angle_gamma   90.00
#
_symmetry.space_group_name_H-M   'P 1'
#
loop_
_entity.id
_entity.type
_entity.pdbx_description
1 polymer ?
#
loop_
_entity_poly.entity_id
_entity_poly.type
_entity_poly.pdbx_seq_one_letter_code
_entity_poly.pdbx_strand_id
1 'polypeptide(L)'
;MKYLSLLLLNILFISSGFICAKSIGSGDGSPLPNTRPDDIQFSYSQSGGMMYYSENIFISKDSCYYKINDGGSVTRVNFKLTSAELDRLYSVFKDNDFDEIDSYEEKVYDRGGESISLSWKPGKQTSVSNSGMNFIKESWHKEWNACTEAIEKIGKEQMEKQKKDYVISFDKSLFGKEIYMQINRDAVVPKSMLMAEHDYDKEINRTVRLSPGKHNSSITVGKSYNTIIINADSTKSLRLYMVNDSLKHEFVK
;
A
#
# COMPACT_ATOMS: atom_id res chain seq x y z
N MET A 1 -13.89 65.82 51.87
CA MET A 1 -12.96 64.92 52.58
C MET A 1 -13.58 63.52 52.62
N LYS A 2 -12.80 62.49 52.23
CA LYS A 2 -13.05 61.04 52.31
C LYS A 2 -14.00 60.48 51.23
N TYR A 3 -13.48 59.90 50.12
CA TYR A 3 -12.95 58.52 49.91
C TYR A 3 -14.06 57.44 49.95
N LEU A 4 -14.37 56.80 48.81
CA LEU A 4 -13.97 55.41 48.44
C LEU A 4 -15.03 54.40 48.93
N SER A 5 -15.52 53.35 48.23
CA SER A 5 -15.05 52.57 47.09
C SER A 5 -16.25 51.88 46.40
N LEU A 6 -16.29 51.85 45.07
CA LEU A 6 -17.10 50.90 44.32
C LEU A 6 -16.20 49.71 43.99
N LEU A 7 -16.50 48.53 44.54
CA LEU A 7 -15.71 47.31 44.33
C LEU A 7 -16.21 46.62 43.05
N LEU A 8 -15.52 46.84 41.93
CA LEU A 8 -15.70 46.06 40.70
C LEU A 8 -14.78 44.84 40.78
N LEU A 9 -15.39 43.67 41.00
CA LEU A 9 -14.73 42.38 41.02
C LEU A 9 -14.41 41.95 39.58
N ASN A 10 -13.19 42.21 39.10
CA ASN A 10 -12.67 41.62 37.87
C ASN A 10 -12.24 40.18 38.15
N ILE A 11 -13.07 39.21 37.77
CA ILE A 11 -12.69 37.80 37.73
C ILE A 11 -11.96 37.57 36.41
N LEU A 12 -10.63 37.61 36.44
CA LEU A 12 -9.80 37.08 35.36
C LEU A 12 -9.75 35.55 35.52
N PHE A 13 -10.51 34.85 34.68
CA PHE A 13 -10.29 33.44 34.41
C PHE A 13 -8.96 33.29 33.67
N ILE A 14 -7.90 32.96 34.40
CA ILE A 14 -6.69 32.41 33.80
C ILE A 14 -7.02 30.96 33.47
N SER A 15 -7.49 30.69 32.25
CA SER A 15 -7.46 29.35 31.70
C SER A 15 -5.99 28.98 31.50
N SER A 16 -5.38 28.34 32.49
CA SER A 16 -4.15 27.58 32.30
C SER A 16 -4.49 26.46 31.31
N GLY A 17 -4.28 26.74 30.03
CA GLY A 17 -4.27 25.72 29.00
C GLY A 17 -3.25 24.69 29.44
N PHE A 18 -3.74 23.47 29.71
CA PHE A 18 -2.89 22.30 29.81
C PHE A 18 -2.18 22.17 28.46
N ILE A 19 -0.96 22.70 28.37
CA ILE A 19 -0.01 22.23 27.37
C ILE A 19 0.29 20.81 27.83
N CYS A 20 -0.43 19.86 27.25
CA CYS A 20 -0.08 18.46 27.32
C CYS A 20 1.25 18.35 26.57
N ALA A 21 2.36 18.57 27.28
CA ALA A 21 3.68 18.32 26.74
C ALA A 21 3.75 16.82 26.48
N LYS A 22 3.56 16.42 25.22
CA LYS A 22 3.89 15.08 24.73
C LYS A 22 5.35 14.84 25.15
N SER A 23 5.59 13.74 25.86
CA SER A 23 6.94 13.40 26.32
C SER A 23 7.84 13.26 25.11
N ILE A 24 8.98 13.95 25.11
CA ILE A 24 10.02 13.81 24.10
C ILE A 24 10.46 12.34 24.10
N GLY A 25 10.01 11.59 23.08
CA GLY A 25 10.35 10.20 22.87
C GLY A 25 11.86 10.05 22.72
N SER A 26 12.42 9.08 23.43
CA SER A 26 13.83 8.70 23.39
C SER A 26 14.15 7.90 22.12
N GLY A 27 14.01 8.53 20.95
CA GLY A 27 14.40 7.96 19.67
C GLY A 27 15.59 8.71 19.10
N ASP A 28 16.57 7.99 18.53
CA ASP A 28 17.75 8.53 17.81
C ASP A 28 17.39 9.35 16.53
N GLY A 29 16.14 9.77 16.39
CA GLY A 29 15.62 10.56 15.28
C GLY A 29 16.00 12.04 15.38
N SER A 30 16.32 12.65 14.25
CA SER A 30 16.41 14.11 14.14
C SER A 30 15.02 14.71 14.05
N PRO A 31 14.78 15.89 14.67
CA PRO A 31 13.49 16.56 14.53
C PRO A 31 13.24 16.99 13.08
N LEU A 32 11.99 16.92 12.65
CA LEU A 32 11.59 17.37 11.31
C LEU A 32 11.77 18.89 11.21
N PRO A 33 12.40 19.39 10.13
CA PRO A 33 12.50 20.83 9.87
C PRO A 33 11.13 21.54 9.83
N ASN A 34 11.11 22.87 9.98
CA ASN A 34 9.86 23.62 9.89
C ASN A 34 9.34 23.75 8.46
N THR A 35 10.23 23.62 7.47
CA THR A 35 9.93 23.71 6.04
C THR A 35 10.48 22.48 5.34
N ARG A 36 9.79 21.98 4.30
CA ARG A 36 10.24 20.82 3.54
C ARG A 36 11.66 21.04 3.01
N PRO A 37 12.63 20.17 3.36
CA PRO A 37 13.94 20.19 2.74
C PRO A 37 13.87 19.75 1.27
N ASP A 38 14.70 20.33 0.41
CA ASP A 38 14.73 19.97 -1.02
C ASP A 38 15.07 18.49 -1.27
N ASP A 39 15.99 17.95 -0.46
CA ASP A 39 16.50 16.58 -0.57
C ASP A 39 15.74 15.57 0.31
N ILE A 40 14.53 15.92 0.77
CA ILE A 40 13.69 15.00 1.55
C ILE A 40 13.39 13.72 0.76
N GLN A 41 13.48 12.60 1.45
CA GLN A 41 13.15 11.27 0.95
C GLN A 41 12.20 10.62 1.94
N PHE A 42 11.08 10.12 1.44
CA PHE A 42 10.11 9.34 2.20
C PHE A 42 10.25 7.88 1.76
N SER A 43 10.41 6.98 2.72
CA SER A 43 10.41 5.54 2.48
C SER A 43 9.36 4.90 3.36
N TYR A 44 8.38 4.26 2.74
CA TYR A 44 7.41 3.40 3.41
C TYR A 44 7.69 1.96 3.03
N SER A 45 7.59 1.07 4.00
CA SER A 45 7.70 -0.37 3.80
C SER A 45 6.60 -1.09 4.56
N GLN A 46 6.05 -2.13 3.92
CA GLN A 46 5.12 -3.07 4.53
C GLN A 46 5.68 -4.48 4.40
N SER A 47 5.57 -5.27 5.46
CA SER A 47 5.95 -6.68 5.51
C SER A 47 4.74 -7.54 5.83
N GLY A 48 4.61 -8.69 5.16
CA GLY A 48 3.61 -9.71 5.47
C GLY A 48 3.95 -10.60 6.67
N GLY A 49 5.09 -10.40 7.34
CA GLY A 49 5.56 -11.30 8.40
C GLY A 49 5.94 -12.66 7.83
N MET A 50 5.31 -13.73 8.30
CA MET A 50 5.51 -15.09 7.75
C MET A 50 5.07 -15.22 6.28
N MET A 51 4.19 -14.34 5.83
CA MET A 51 3.73 -14.33 4.46
C MET A 51 4.77 -13.68 3.54
N TYR A 52 5.10 -14.34 2.42
CA TYR A 52 6.05 -13.81 1.45
C TYR A 52 5.44 -12.64 0.65
N TYR A 53 5.35 -11.49 1.31
CA TYR A 53 4.72 -10.28 0.84
C TYR A 53 5.52 -9.07 1.28
N SER A 54 5.73 -8.10 0.39
CA SER A 54 6.18 -6.78 0.79
C SER A 54 5.71 -5.68 -0.14
N GLU A 55 5.50 -4.51 0.43
CA GLU A 55 5.27 -3.25 -0.29
C GLU A 55 6.37 -2.26 0.04
N ASN A 56 6.77 -1.47 -0.95
CA ASN A 56 7.75 -0.39 -0.76
C ASN A 56 7.34 0.82 -1.58
N ILE A 57 7.17 1.96 -0.92
CA ILE A 57 6.95 3.26 -1.57
C ILE A 57 8.16 4.12 -1.25
N PHE A 58 8.80 4.64 -2.29
CA PHE A 58 9.87 5.62 -2.17
C PHE A 58 9.45 6.88 -2.90
N ILE A 59 9.62 8.03 -2.26
CA ILE A 59 9.27 9.33 -2.81
C ILE A 59 10.41 10.30 -2.49
N SER A 60 10.99 10.88 -3.54
CA SER A 60 11.90 12.01 -3.46
C SER A 60 11.65 12.96 -4.62
N LYS A 61 12.38 14.09 -4.64
CA LYS A 61 12.35 15.04 -5.74
C LYS A 61 12.67 14.41 -7.10
N ASP A 62 13.63 13.48 -7.14
CA ASP A 62 14.19 12.97 -8.40
C ASP A 62 13.66 11.59 -8.78
N SER A 63 13.15 10.83 -7.81
CA SER A 63 12.71 9.45 -8.04
C SER A 63 11.55 9.11 -7.13
N CYS A 64 10.48 8.57 -7.72
CA CYS A 64 9.42 7.95 -6.97
C CYS A 64 9.10 6.56 -7.55
N TYR A 65 8.85 5.60 -6.66
CA TYR A 65 8.35 4.30 -7.07
C TYR A 65 7.43 3.70 -6.03
N TYR A 66 6.57 2.80 -6.49
CA TYR A 66 5.83 1.88 -5.66
C TYR A 66 6.06 0.46 -6.18
N LYS A 67 6.51 -0.42 -5.29
CA LYS A 67 6.90 -1.80 -5.59
C LYS A 67 6.14 -2.74 -4.67
N ILE A 68 5.55 -3.78 -5.25
CA ILE A 68 4.89 -4.87 -4.53
C ILE A 68 5.61 -6.16 -4.89
N ASN A 69 5.89 -6.99 -3.90
CA ASN A 69 6.32 -8.37 -4.07
C ASN A 69 5.27 -9.28 -3.44
N ASP A 70 4.56 -10.06 -4.24
CA ASP A 70 3.60 -11.04 -3.77
C ASP A 70 4.01 -12.45 -4.20
N GLY A 71 4.52 -13.24 -3.26
CA GLY A 71 4.98 -14.60 -3.53
C GLY A 71 6.07 -14.68 -4.59
N GLY A 72 6.97 -13.69 -4.66
CA GLY A 72 8.03 -13.58 -5.66
C GLY A 72 7.63 -12.89 -6.97
N SER A 73 6.34 -12.60 -7.18
CA SER A 73 5.89 -11.78 -8.30
C SER A 73 6.06 -10.30 -7.97
N VAL A 74 7.00 -9.66 -8.67
CA VAL A 74 7.34 -8.26 -8.45
C VAL A 74 6.65 -7.38 -9.47
N THR A 75 5.84 -6.46 -8.97
CA THR A 75 5.25 -5.33 -9.69
C THR A 75 5.97 -4.06 -9.26
N ARG A 76 6.30 -3.18 -10.21
CA ARG A 76 6.87 -1.86 -9.89
C ARG A 76 6.35 -0.81 -10.86
N VAL A 77 5.86 0.29 -10.29
CA VAL A 77 5.55 1.50 -11.03
C VAL A 77 6.49 2.62 -10.61
N ASN A 78 7.00 3.35 -11.60
CA ASN A 78 7.74 4.58 -11.34
C ASN A 78 6.82 5.76 -11.67
N PHE A 79 6.96 6.85 -10.93
CA PHE A 79 6.16 8.06 -11.12
C PHE A 79 6.96 9.29 -10.69
N LYS A 80 6.37 10.47 -10.82
CA LYS A 80 6.91 11.74 -10.33
C LYS A 80 5.85 12.48 -9.55
N LEU A 81 6.28 13.21 -8.53
CA LEU A 81 5.45 14.18 -7.84
C LEU A 81 5.93 15.59 -8.18
N THR A 82 4.99 16.51 -8.29
CA THR A 82 5.27 17.94 -8.35
C THR A 82 5.78 18.44 -6.99
N SER A 83 6.48 19.58 -6.98
CA SER A 83 6.90 20.22 -5.71
C SER A 83 5.72 20.43 -4.77
N ALA A 84 4.56 20.89 -5.29
CA ALA A 84 3.36 21.10 -4.50
C ALA A 84 2.74 19.81 -3.94
N GLU A 85 2.92 18.66 -4.60
CA GLU A 85 2.53 17.36 -4.04
C GLU A 85 3.49 16.92 -2.93
N LEU A 86 4.80 17.16 -3.09
CA LEU A 86 5.79 16.89 -2.05
C LEU A 86 5.60 17.79 -0.82
N ASP A 87 5.30 19.08 -1.03
CA ASP A 87 4.99 20.03 0.05
C ASP A 87 3.77 19.58 0.85
N ARG A 88 2.71 19.14 0.17
CA ARG A 88 1.49 18.59 0.81
C ARG A 88 1.74 17.28 1.54
N LEU A 89 2.54 16.37 0.97
CA LEU A 89 2.93 15.14 1.66
C LEU A 89 3.71 15.49 2.93
N TYR A 90 4.70 16.37 2.83
CA TYR A 90 5.52 16.79 3.97
C TYR A 90 4.71 17.45 5.08
N SER A 91 3.74 18.31 4.74
CA SER A 91 2.91 18.97 5.74
C SER A 91 2.13 17.96 6.58
N VAL A 92 1.63 16.86 5.99
CA VAL A 92 0.97 15.79 6.77
C VAL A 92 1.91 15.22 7.84
N PHE A 93 3.17 14.93 7.50
CA PHE A 93 4.14 14.41 8.46
C PHE A 93 4.47 15.43 9.57
N LYS A 94 4.55 16.71 9.21
CA LYS A 94 4.86 17.76 10.18
C LYS A 94 3.68 18.08 11.10
N ASP A 95 2.47 18.14 10.56
CA ASP A 95 1.23 18.46 11.29
C ASP A 95 0.80 17.33 12.25
N ASN A 96 1.33 16.12 12.04
CA ASN A 96 1.08 14.94 12.88
C ASN A 96 2.29 14.57 13.75
N ASP A 97 3.23 15.50 13.95
CA ASP A 97 4.40 15.33 14.82
C ASP A 97 5.11 13.98 14.61
N PHE A 98 5.34 13.59 13.35
CA PHE A 98 5.82 12.24 13.01
C PHE A 98 7.12 11.86 13.72
N ASP A 99 8.03 12.82 13.91
CA ASP A 99 9.30 12.66 14.63
C ASP A 99 9.15 12.45 16.15
N GLU A 100 7.96 12.65 16.70
CA GLU A 100 7.64 12.47 18.12
C GLU A 100 6.77 11.23 18.39
N ILE A 101 6.30 10.54 17.35
CA ILE A 101 5.46 9.35 17.50
C ILE A 101 6.20 8.31 18.34
N ASP A 102 5.56 7.91 19.43
CA ASP A 102 6.14 7.02 20.41
C ASP A 102 5.70 5.57 20.20
N SER A 103 6.63 4.65 20.43
CA SER A 103 6.46 3.22 20.24
C SER A 103 6.86 2.44 21.48
N TYR A 104 6.40 1.20 21.57
CA TYR A 104 6.84 0.24 22.59
C TYR A 104 7.14 -1.10 21.94
N GLU A 105 7.99 -1.88 22.60
CA GLU A 105 8.30 -3.24 22.17
C GLU A 105 7.46 -4.25 22.95
N GLU A 106 6.89 -5.21 22.23
CA GLU A 106 6.26 -6.40 22.81
C GLU A 106 6.71 -7.64 22.03
N LYS A 107 6.96 -8.72 22.76
CA LYS A 107 7.44 -9.97 22.16
C LYS A 107 6.32 -10.66 21.39
N VAL A 108 6.39 -10.54 20.06
CA VAL A 108 5.54 -11.26 19.12
C VAL A 108 6.38 -11.88 18.01
N TYR A 109 5.95 -13.02 17.50
CA TYR A 109 6.59 -13.73 16.41
C TYR A 109 5.77 -13.59 15.14
N ASP A 110 6.44 -13.60 13.99
CA ASP A 110 5.84 -13.67 12.66
C ASP A 110 4.87 -12.53 12.30
N ARG A 111 4.85 -11.45 13.08
CA ARG A 111 4.03 -10.27 12.81
C ARG A 111 4.66 -9.46 11.68
N GLY A 112 3.86 -9.23 10.63
CA GLY A 112 4.16 -8.20 9.64
C GLY A 112 3.99 -6.79 10.19
N GLY A 113 3.80 -5.83 9.30
CA GLY A 113 3.50 -4.46 9.67
C GLY A 113 4.23 -3.46 8.81
N GLU A 114 4.22 -2.22 9.28
CA GLU A 114 4.54 -1.05 8.48
C GLU A 114 5.68 -0.26 9.11
N SER A 115 6.48 0.39 8.31
CA SER A 115 7.55 1.27 8.79
C SER A 115 7.74 2.42 7.82
N ILE A 116 7.87 3.63 8.36
CA ILE A 116 8.15 4.83 7.59
C ILE A 116 9.47 5.42 8.07
N SER A 117 10.33 5.80 7.12
CA SER A 117 11.52 6.60 7.39
C SER A 117 11.58 7.83 6.49
N LEU A 118 11.98 8.95 7.08
CA LEU A 118 12.24 10.21 6.41
C LEU A 118 13.72 10.54 6.55
N SER A 119 14.39 10.90 5.46
CA SER A 119 15.76 11.42 5.49
C SER A 119 15.85 12.67 4.61
N TRP A 120 16.66 13.66 5.01
CA TRP A 120 16.73 14.94 4.25
C TRP A 120 18.13 15.51 4.12
N LYS A 121 19.08 15.04 4.91
CA LYS A 121 20.51 15.35 4.79
C LYS A 121 21.31 14.15 5.30
N PRO A 122 22.57 13.99 4.92
CA PRO A 122 23.45 12.98 5.51
C PRO A 122 23.41 13.04 7.05
N GLY A 123 23.07 11.92 7.67
CA GLY A 123 22.93 11.80 9.13
C GLY A 123 21.70 12.48 9.75
N LYS A 124 20.76 13.01 8.94
CA LYS A 124 19.49 13.58 9.41
C LYS A 124 18.32 12.75 8.89
N GLN A 125 17.73 12.01 9.81
CA GLN A 125 16.62 11.11 9.55
C GLN A 125 15.73 10.95 10.78
N THR A 126 14.49 10.52 10.57
CA THR A 126 13.62 9.97 11.60
C THR A 126 12.91 8.73 11.04
N SER A 127 12.56 7.79 11.89
CA SER A 127 11.90 6.55 11.50
C SER A 127 10.96 6.07 12.59
N VAL A 128 9.79 5.59 12.20
CA VAL A 128 8.77 5.05 13.09
C VAL A 128 8.31 3.71 12.53
N SER A 129 8.25 2.69 13.39
CA SER A 129 7.94 1.31 13.00
C SER A 129 6.77 0.76 13.80
N ASN A 130 5.77 0.26 13.08
CA ASN A 130 4.68 -0.55 13.61
C ASN A 130 4.79 -1.99 13.06
N SER A 131 5.98 -2.58 13.14
CA SER A 131 6.29 -3.87 12.51
C SER A 131 7.05 -4.81 13.45
N GLY A 132 6.81 -6.12 13.32
CA GLY A 132 7.42 -7.12 14.17
C GLY A 132 7.13 -6.88 15.65
N MET A 133 8.17 -6.72 16.45
CA MET A 133 8.03 -6.46 17.89
C MET A 133 7.72 -5.00 18.25
N ASN A 134 7.72 -4.07 17.29
CA ASN A 134 7.49 -2.64 17.54
C ASN A 134 6.03 -2.25 17.32
N PHE A 135 5.41 -1.63 18.31
CA PHE A 135 4.02 -1.18 18.30
C PHE A 135 3.95 0.32 18.53
N ILE A 136 3.06 1.00 17.81
CA ILE A 136 2.75 2.41 18.09
C ILE A 136 1.89 2.48 19.34
N LYS A 137 2.17 3.43 20.24
CA LYS A 137 1.30 3.65 21.40
C LYS A 137 -0.07 4.13 20.94
N GLU A 138 -1.12 3.67 21.63
CA GLU A 138 -2.51 3.95 21.24
C GLU A 138 -2.82 5.46 21.10
N SER A 139 -2.21 6.28 21.95
CA SER A 139 -2.33 7.75 21.91
C SER A 139 -1.81 8.41 20.63
N TRP A 140 -1.04 7.68 19.82
CA TRP A 140 -0.42 8.14 18.58
C TRP A 140 -1.00 7.48 17.32
N HIS A 141 -2.01 6.60 17.45
CA HIS A 141 -2.59 5.90 16.30
C HIS A 141 -3.18 6.85 15.26
N LYS A 142 -3.77 7.98 15.69
CA LYS A 142 -4.36 8.96 14.77
C LYS A 142 -3.27 9.57 13.88
N GLU A 143 -2.20 10.05 14.48
CA GLU A 143 -1.05 10.66 13.81
C GLU A 143 -0.33 9.67 12.90
N TRP A 144 -0.10 8.45 13.39
CA TRP A 144 0.49 7.36 12.61
C TRP A 144 -0.36 7.04 11.37
N ASN A 145 -1.66 6.82 11.55
CA ASN A 145 -2.57 6.48 10.44
C ASN A 145 -2.65 7.60 9.41
N ALA A 146 -2.64 8.87 9.83
CA ALA A 146 -2.62 9.99 8.89
C ALA A 146 -1.37 9.97 8.00
N CYS A 147 -0.20 9.66 8.57
CA CYS A 147 1.06 9.56 7.84
C CYS A 147 1.09 8.36 6.89
N THR A 148 0.66 7.17 7.35
CA THR A 148 0.61 5.95 6.51
C THR A 148 -0.38 6.10 5.37
N GLU A 149 -1.60 6.55 5.64
CA GLU A 149 -2.64 6.74 4.61
C GLU A 149 -2.18 7.73 3.54
N ALA A 150 -1.51 8.83 3.91
CA ALA A 150 -1.02 9.82 2.96
C ALA A 150 0.00 9.25 1.98
N ILE A 151 0.99 8.48 2.46
CA ILE A 151 2.01 7.89 1.58
C ILE A 151 1.45 6.72 0.75
N GLU A 152 0.63 5.86 1.36
CA GLU A 152 0.00 4.74 0.68
C GLU A 152 -0.94 5.19 -0.43
N LYS A 153 -1.75 6.21 -0.17
CA LYS A 153 -2.70 6.75 -1.15
C LYS A 153 -1.97 7.17 -2.43
N ILE A 154 -0.85 7.87 -2.31
CA ILE A 154 -0.03 8.26 -3.46
C ILE A 154 0.43 7.02 -4.23
N GLY A 155 1.05 6.05 -3.57
CA GLY A 155 1.53 4.84 -4.23
C GLY A 155 0.41 4.07 -4.93
N LYS A 156 -0.69 3.79 -4.21
CA LYS A 156 -1.84 3.02 -4.70
C LYS A 156 -2.55 3.71 -5.87
N GLU A 157 -2.74 5.03 -5.83
CA GLU A 157 -3.32 5.79 -6.94
C GLU A 157 -2.42 5.73 -8.19
N GLN A 158 -1.09 5.81 -8.02
CA GLN A 158 -0.16 5.74 -9.15
C GLN A 158 -0.10 4.33 -9.75
N MET A 159 -0.21 3.28 -8.93
CA MET A 159 -0.37 1.91 -9.40
C MET A 159 -1.65 1.73 -10.21
N GLU A 160 -2.77 2.21 -9.68
CA GLU A 160 -4.08 2.07 -10.30
C GLU A 160 -4.17 2.75 -11.67
N LYS A 161 -3.56 3.94 -11.82
CA LYS A 161 -3.46 4.66 -13.10
C LYS A 161 -2.67 3.89 -14.16
N GLN A 162 -1.77 3.01 -13.75
CA GLN A 162 -0.90 2.25 -14.65
C GLN A 162 -1.43 0.83 -14.90
N LYS A 163 -2.53 0.42 -14.25
CA LYS A 163 -3.18 -0.85 -14.56
C LYS A 163 -3.79 -0.83 -15.96
N LYS A 164 -3.60 -1.94 -16.68
CA LYS A 164 -4.13 -2.16 -18.03
C LYS A 164 -5.12 -3.31 -18.04
N ASP A 165 -6.06 -3.24 -18.96
CA ASP A 165 -6.96 -4.35 -19.23
C ASP A 165 -6.17 -5.53 -19.79
N TYR A 166 -6.42 -6.70 -19.22
CA TYR A 166 -5.83 -7.96 -19.61
C TYR A 166 -6.97 -8.97 -19.81
N VAL A 167 -7.00 -9.58 -21.00
CA VAL A 167 -8.09 -10.50 -21.35
C VAL A 167 -7.70 -11.92 -21.02
N ILE A 168 -8.58 -12.64 -20.37
CA ILE A 168 -8.49 -14.09 -20.17
C ILE A 168 -9.60 -14.73 -21.00
N SER A 169 -9.19 -15.54 -21.97
CA SER A 169 -10.08 -16.23 -22.90
C SER A 169 -10.18 -17.70 -22.51
N PHE A 170 -11.39 -18.16 -22.23
CA PHE A 170 -11.71 -19.55 -21.92
C PHE A 170 -12.30 -20.21 -23.15
N ASP A 171 -11.56 -21.12 -23.78
CA ASP A 171 -12.02 -21.87 -24.96
C ASP A 171 -13.22 -22.78 -24.62
N LYS A 172 -14.08 -23.02 -25.61
CA LYS A 172 -15.26 -23.89 -25.48
C LYS A 172 -14.99 -25.28 -24.90
N SER A 173 -13.76 -25.80 -25.03
CA SER A 173 -13.34 -27.06 -24.40
C SER A 173 -13.41 -27.06 -22.87
N LEU A 174 -13.54 -25.87 -22.26
CA LEU A 174 -13.71 -25.67 -20.83
C LEU A 174 -15.17 -25.54 -20.39
N PHE A 175 -16.12 -25.45 -21.33
CA PHE A 175 -17.53 -25.28 -20.99
C PHE A 175 -18.07 -26.51 -20.26
N GLY A 176 -18.96 -26.29 -19.29
CA GLY A 176 -19.49 -27.35 -18.45
C GLY A 176 -18.50 -27.87 -17.40
N LYS A 177 -17.34 -27.23 -17.22
CA LYS A 177 -16.36 -27.60 -16.17
C LYS A 177 -16.40 -26.59 -15.04
N GLU A 178 -16.15 -27.07 -13.83
CA GLU A 178 -15.93 -26.21 -12.67
C GLU A 178 -14.55 -25.56 -12.79
N ILE A 179 -14.50 -24.23 -12.71
CA ILE A 179 -13.28 -23.44 -12.83
C ILE A 179 -13.13 -22.56 -11.59
N TYR A 180 -11.89 -22.45 -11.14
CA TYR A 180 -11.45 -21.44 -10.19
C TYR A 180 -10.15 -20.84 -10.67
N MET A 181 -10.06 -19.52 -10.75
CA MET A 181 -8.83 -18.84 -11.16
C MET A 181 -8.53 -17.68 -10.24
N GLN A 182 -7.27 -17.60 -9.82
CA GLN A 182 -6.73 -16.46 -9.09
C GLN A 182 -5.60 -15.83 -9.90
N ILE A 183 -5.45 -14.53 -9.75
CA ILE A 183 -4.25 -13.80 -10.12
C ILE A 183 -3.77 -13.10 -8.85
N ASN A 184 -2.51 -13.36 -8.50
CA ASN A 184 -1.93 -13.09 -7.20
C ASN A 184 -2.84 -13.70 -6.12
N ARG A 185 -3.45 -12.87 -5.28
CA ARG A 185 -4.41 -13.30 -4.24
C ARG A 185 -5.87 -13.03 -4.59
N ASP A 186 -6.10 -12.39 -5.73
CA ASP A 186 -7.43 -11.97 -6.14
C ASP A 186 -8.09 -13.08 -6.94
N ALA A 187 -9.29 -13.48 -6.52
CA ALA A 187 -10.12 -14.41 -7.28
C ALA A 187 -10.69 -13.69 -8.51
N VAL A 188 -10.13 -13.98 -9.69
CA VAL A 188 -10.58 -13.40 -10.96
C VAL A 188 -11.72 -14.20 -11.58
N VAL A 189 -11.76 -15.51 -11.31
CA VAL A 189 -12.92 -16.35 -11.59
C VAL A 189 -13.24 -17.12 -10.32
N PRO A 190 -14.32 -16.75 -9.59
CA PRO A 190 -14.73 -17.49 -8.42
C PRO A 190 -15.14 -18.90 -8.81
N LYS A 191 -15.05 -19.82 -7.85
CA LYS A 191 -15.32 -21.25 -8.07
C LYS A 191 -16.74 -21.43 -8.60
N SER A 192 -16.86 -21.78 -9.87
CA SER A 192 -18.15 -21.86 -10.56
C SER A 192 -18.06 -22.72 -11.82
N MET A 193 -19.21 -23.21 -12.30
CA MET A 193 -19.29 -23.90 -13.58
C MET A 193 -19.21 -22.88 -14.71
N LEU A 194 -18.28 -23.07 -15.65
CA LEU A 194 -18.15 -22.20 -16.81
C LEU A 194 -19.23 -22.54 -17.84
N MET A 195 -20.23 -21.66 -17.97
CA MET A 195 -21.36 -21.83 -18.88
C MET A 195 -21.20 -20.91 -20.10
N ALA A 196 -21.49 -21.43 -21.28
CA ALA A 196 -21.64 -20.61 -22.49
C ALA A 196 -22.81 -19.64 -22.32
N GLU A 197 -22.70 -18.44 -22.90
CA GLU A 197 -23.82 -17.50 -22.97
C GLU A 197 -24.73 -17.88 -24.15
N HIS A 198 -24.13 -18.39 -25.23
CA HIS A 198 -24.83 -18.92 -26.40
C HIS A 198 -24.17 -20.20 -26.96
N ASP A 199 -24.97 -21.07 -27.60
CA ASP A 199 -24.52 -22.36 -28.14
C ASP A 199 -23.43 -22.27 -29.22
N TYR A 200 -23.27 -21.10 -29.86
CA TYR A 200 -22.27 -20.84 -30.89
C TYR A 200 -20.98 -20.17 -30.36
N ASP A 201 -20.91 -19.89 -29.05
CA ASP A 201 -19.74 -19.27 -28.46
C ASP A 201 -18.53 -20.19 -28.60
N LYS A 202 -17.45 -19.63 -29.17
CA LYS A 202 -16.17 -20.34 -29.27
C LYS A 202 -15.32 -20.16 -28.03
N GLU A 203 -15.49 -19.03 -27.34
CA GLU A 203 -14.71 -18.63 -26.17
C GLU A 203 -15.54 -17.71 -25.26
N ILE A 204 -15.25 -17.73 -23.96
CA ILE A 204 -15.74 -16.74 -23.00
C ILE A 204 -14.57 -15.86 -22.60
N ASN A 205 -14.75 -14.54 -22.69
CA ASN A 205 -13.73 -13.58 -22.28
C ASN A 205 -14.04 -13.01 -20.90
N ARG A 206 -12.99 -12.85 -20.09
CA ARG A 206 -13.00 -12.11 -18.82
C ARG A 206 -11.89 -11.09 -18.84
N THR A 207 -12.24 -9.83 -18.58
CA THR A 207 -11.26 -8.75 -18.51
C THR A 207 -10.91 -8.48 -17.07
N VAL A 208 -9.61 -8.43 -16.77
CA VAL A 208 -9.07 -8.08 -15.46
C VAL A 208 -8.11 -6.91 -15.63
N ARG A 209 -8.00 -6.04 -14.61
CA ARG A 209 -7.05 -4.91 -14.63
C ARG A 209 -5.78 -5.29 -13.88
N LEU A 210 -4.69 -5.47 -14.61
CA LEU A 210 -3.40 -5.88 -14.05
C LEU A 210 -2.42 -4.71 -14.03
N SER A 211 -1.63 -4.62 -12.97
CA SER A 211 -0.52 -3.68 -12.89
C SER A 211 0.64 -4.09 -13.81
N PRO A 212 1.59 -3.17 -14.11
CA PRO A 212 2.79 -3.52 -14.87
C PRO A 212 3.64 -4.60 -14.17
N GLY A 213 4.24 -5.50 -14.96
CA GLY A 213 5.14 -6.53 -14.47
C GLY A 213 4.53 -7.93 -14.37
N LYS A 214 5.11 -8.73 -13.46
CA LYS A 214 4.80 -10.16 -13.34
C LYS A 214 3.73 -10.42 -12.29
N HIS A 215 2.84 -11.35 -12.61
CA HIS A 215 1.75 -11.81 -11.77
C HIS A 215 1.75 -13.35 -11.70
N ASN A 216 1.56 -13.89 -10.49
CA ASN A 216 1.37 -15.31 -10.28
C ASN A 216 -0.11 -15.63 -10.52
N SER A 217 -0.44 -16.51 -11.44
CA SER A 217 -1.81 -16.99 -11.62
C SER A 217 -1.90 -18.47 -11.33
N SER A 218 -3.00 -18.87 -10.71
CA SER A 218 -3.35 -20.28 -10.53
C SER A 218 -4.72 -20.52 -11.15
N ILE A 219 -4.89 -21.67 -11.77
CA ILE A 219 -6.17 -22.10 -12.31
C ILE A 219 -6.40 -23.57 -12.00
N THR A 220 -7.61 -23.85 -11.53
CA THR A 220 -8.16 -25.19 -11.36
C THR A 220 -9.32 -25.38 -12.32
N VAL A 221 -9.32 -26.47 -13.07
CA VAL A 221 -10.42 -26.91 -13.94
C VAL A 221 -10.76 -28.35 -13.61
N GLY A 222 -11.88 -28.57 -12.93
CA GLY A 222 -12.22 -29.88 -12.37
C GLY A 222 -11.11 -30.41 -11.45
N LYS A 223 -10.40 -31.46 -11.87
CA LYS A 223 -9.28 -32.06 -11.12
C LYS A 223 -7.90 -31.57 -11.58
N SER A 224 -7.83 -30.78 -12.65
CA SER A 224 -6.57 -30.28 -13.21
C SER A 224 -6.19 -28.95 -12.58
N TYR A 225 -4.93 -28.79 -12.22
CA TYR A 225 -4.37 -27.56 -11.64
C TYR A 225 -3.16 -27.08 -12.46
N ASN A 226 -3.03 -25.78 -12.64
CA ASN A 226 -1.89 -25.18 -13.33
C ASN A 226 -1.50 -23.83 -12.70
N THR A 227 -0.20 -23.54 -12.66
CA THR A 227 0.35 -22.24 -12.28
C THR A 227 0.97 -21.56 -13.48
N ILE A 228 0.65 -20.27 -13.65
CA ILE A 228 0.99 -19.49 -14.84
C ILE A 228 1.59 -18.17 -14.38
N ILE A 229 2.75 -17.78 -14.91
CA ILE A 229 3.32 -16.45 -14.66
C ILE A 229 2.90 -15.53 -15.81
N ILE A 230 2.01 -14.59 -15.54
CA ILE A 230 1.57 -13.58 -16.50
C ILE A 230 2.54 -12.39 -16.44
N ASN A 231 2.98 -11.87 -17.58
CA ASN A 231 3.75 -10.63 -17.64
C ASN A 231 2.97 -9.58 -18.45
N ALA A 232 2.26 -8.71 -17.72
CA ALA A 232 1.33 -7.72 -18.28
C ALA A 232 2.00 -6.66 -19.17
N ASP A 233 3.32 -6.55 -19.14
CA ASP A 233 4.07 -5.65 -20.04
C ASP A 233 4.35 -6.27 -21.41
N SER A 234 4.34 -7.60 -21.51
CA SER A 234 4.78 -8.34 -22.71
C SER A 234 3.71 -9.23 -23.33
N THR A 235 2.58 -9.41 -22.65
CA THR A 235 1.43 -10.20 -23.11
C THR A 235 0.17 -9.36 -23.02
N LYS A 236 -0.76 -9.54 -23.96
CA LYS A 236 -2.05 -8.84 -23.99
C LYS A 236 -3.18 -9.68 -23.44
N SER A 237 -3.10 -10.99 -23.65
CA SER A 237 -4.12 -11.91 -23.17
C SER A 237 -3.56 -13.30 -22.87
N LEU A 238 -4.33 -14.04 -22.09
CA LEU A 238 -4.12 -15.44 -21.76
C LEU A 238 -5.28 -16.26 -22.32
N ARG A 239 -4.99 -17.24 -23.16
CA ARG A 239 -5.98 -18.21 -23.63
C ARG A 239 -5.81 -19.52 -22.89
N LEU A 240 -6.92 -20.09 -22.43
CA LEU A 240 -6.98 -21.33 -21.65
C LEU A 240 -7.85 -22.34 -22.38
N TYR A 241 -7.39 -23.59 -22.48
CA TYR A 241 -8.07 -24.64 -23.23
C TYR A 241 -7.66 -26.04 -22.77
N MET A 242 -8.45 -27.06 -23.10
CA MET A 242 -8.14 -28.46 -22.82
C MET A 242 -7.62 -29.17 -24.06
N VAL A 243 -6.59 -30.01 -23.89
CA VAL A 243 -6.12 -30.97 -24.89
C VAL A 243 -5.94 -32.32 -24.22
N ASN A 244 -6.68 -33.35 -24.65
CA ASN A 244 -6.62 -34.71 -24.08
C ASN A 244 -6.70 -34.70 -22.53
N ASP A 245 -7.74 -34.05 -22.00
CA ASP A 245 -7.99 -33.86 -20.55
C ASP A 245 -6.87 -33.15 -19.76
N SER A 246 -5.92 -32.53 -20.47
CA SER A 246 -4.88 -31.70 -19.86
C SER A 246 -5.17 -30.22 -20.10
N LEU A 247 -5.12 -29.43 -19.03
CA LEU A 247 -5.23 -27.97 -19.10
C LEU A 247 -3.97 -27.37 -19.75
N LYS A 248 -4.17 -26.56 -20.79
CA LYS A 248 -3.13 -25.85 -21.54
C LYS A 248 -3.41 -24.35 -21.50
N HIS A 249 -2.36 -23.59 -21.77
CA HIS A 249 -2.43 -22.13 -21.88
C HIS A 249 -1.56 -21.62 -23.03
N GLU A 250 -1.95 -20.47 -23.57
CA GLU A 250 -1.24 -19.74 -24.60
C GLU A 250 -1.26 -18.25 -24.30
N PHE A 251 -0.11 -17.58 -24.46
CA PHE A 251 -0.02 -16.13 -24.34
C PHE A 251 -0.14 -15.48 -25.72
N VAL A 252 -1.04 -14.52 -25.85
CA VAL A 252 -1.14 -13.69 -27.05
C VAL A 252 -0.39 -12.38 -26.81
N LYS A 253 0.48 -12.02 -27.77
CA LYS A 253 1.35 -10.84 -27.69
C LYS A 253 0.73 -9.59 -28.33
#